data_AF-A0A4W5PKF8-F1
#
_entry.id   AF-A0A4W5PKF8-F1
#
_cell.length_a   1.000
_cell.length_b   1.000
_cell.length_c   1.000
_cell.angle_alpha   90.00
_cell.angle_beta   90.00
_cell.angle_gamma   90.00
#
_symmetry.space_group_name_H-M   'P 1'
#
loop_
_entity.id
_entity.type
_entity.pdbx_description
1 polymer ?
#
loop_
_entity_poly.entity_id
_entity_poly.type
_entity_poly.pdbx_seq_one_letter_code
_entity_poly.pdbx_strand_id
1 'polypeptide(L)'
;MHDQHPGEDGRLLEQLMASVDYCTEVEEDLIDAVTGLSGSGPAYVSAVEALADGGVKMGLPRRLAIRLGAQALLGAAKMLFDSEQHPGQLKDNVCSPGGATIHALHVMESGGFRALLINALEASCIRTRKCFLVKD
;
A
#
# COMPACT_ATOMS: atom_id res chain seq x y z
N MET A 1 18.83 0.33 -27.14
CA MET A 1 18.13 -0.96 -26.92
C MET A 1 18.76 -1.55 -25.67
N HIS A 2 18.19 -1.25 -24.50
CA HIS A 2 18.65 -1.83 -23.24
C HIS A 2 18.26 -3.30 -23.22
N ASP A 3 19.21 -4.15 -22.88
CA ASP A 3 19.03 -5.59 -22.74
C ASP A 3 18.00 -5.85 -21.64
N GLN A 4 16.78 -6.28 -22.02
CA GLN A 4 15.65 -6.48 -21.09
C GLN A 4 15.70 -7.84 -20.38
N HIS A 5 16.85 -8.52 -20.38
CA HIS A 5 16.98 -9.80 -19.71
C HIS A 5 18.01 -9.69 -18.60
N PRO A 6 17.62 -9.93 -17.33
CA PRO A 6 18.57 -10.02 -16.25
C PRO A 6 19.61 -11.08 -16.62
N GLY A 7 20.88 -10.75 -16.37
CA GLY A 7 21.98 -11.71 -16.45
C GLY A 7 21.73 -12.92 -15.55
N GLU A 8 22.56 -13.95 -15.66
CA GLU A 8 22.37 -15.19 -14.89
C GLU A 8 22.22 -14.94 -13.37
N ASP A 9 23.00 -13.99 -12.84
CA ASP A 9 22.92 -13.57 -11.43
C ASP A 9 21.57 -12.90 -11.09
N GLY A 10 21.06 -12.04 -11.97
CA GLY A 10 19.77 -11.37 -11.77
C GLY A 10 18.62 -12.36 -11.73
N ARG A 11 18.63 -13.37 -12.61
CA ARG A 11 17.63 -14.45 -12.61
C ARG A 11 17.72 -15.32 -11.37
N LEU A 12 18.93 -15.64 -10.92
CA LEU A 12 19.14 -16.40 -9.68
C LEU A 12 18.60 -15.63 -8.46
N LEU A 13 18.89 -14.32 -8.39
CA LEU A 13 18.39 -13.45 -7.33
C LEU A 13 16.86 -13.37 -7.35
N GLU A 14 16.27 -13.14 -8.52
CA GLU A 14 14.81 -13.08 -8.69
C GLU A 14 14.16 -14.40 -8.25
N GLN A 15 14.67 -15.54 -8.68
CA GLN A 15 14.16 -16.86 -8.26
C GLN A 15 14.25 -17.08 -6.74
N LEU A 16 15.37 -16.67 -6.14
CA LEU A 16 15.56 -16.80 -4.70
C LEU A 16 14.57 -15.93 -3.92
N MET A 17 14.42 -14.66 -4.30
CA MET A 17 13.53 -13.72 -3.62
C MET A 17 12.04 -14.04 -3.86
N ALA A 18 11.69 -14.44 -5.09
CA ALA A 18 10.33 -14.84 -5.49
C ALA A 18 9.80 -16.05 -4.70
N SER A 19 10.68 -16.84 -4.06
CA SER A 19 10.28 -17.94 -3.19
C SER A 19 9.65 -17.47 -1.87
N VAL A 20 9.90 -16.22 -1.46
CA VAL A 20 9.36 -15.63 -0.21
C VAL A 20 8.18 -14.72 -0.51
N ASP A 21 8.32 -13.81 -1.48
CA ASP A 21 7.27 -12.86 -1.87
C ASP A 21 7.58 -12.26 -3.27
N TYR A 22 6.74 -11.34 -3.74
CA TYR A 22 6.90 -10.66 -5.02
C TYR A 22 8.31 -10.03 -5.19
N CYS A 23 8.96 -10.35 -6.31
CA CYS A 23 10.25 -9.79 -6.71
C CYS A 23 10.15 -9.36 -8.18
N THR A 24 10.79 -8.23 -8.51
CA THR A 24 10.88 -7.71 -9.87
C THR A 24 12.16 -6.90 -10.01
N GLU A 25 12.75 -6.95 -11.19
CA GLU A 25 13.83 -6.02 -11.58
C GLU A 25 13.25 -4.62 -11.79
N VAL A 26 14.01 -3.60 -11.38
CA VAL A 26 13.71 -2.18 -11.58
C VAL A 26 15.00 -1.43 -11.86
N GLU A 27 14.88 -0.29 -12.57
CA GLU A 27 16.00 0.65 -12.72
C GLU A 27 16.41 1.22 -11.34
N GLU A 28 17.72 1.47 -11.17
CA GLU A 28 18.29 1.88 -9.88
C GLU A 28 17.70 3.22 -9.37
N ASP A 29 17.36 4.13 -10.27
CA ASP A 29 16.76 5.43 -9.94
C ASP A 29 15.34 5.32 -9.35
N LEU A 30 14.69 4.16 -9.50
CA LEU A 30 13.37 3.87 -8.93
C LEU A 30 13.45 3.33 -7.49
N ILE A 31 14.61 2.88 -7.02
CA ILE A 31 14.74 2.17 -5.72
C ILE A 31 14.31 3.04 -4.54
N ASP A 32 14.57 4.35 -4.57
CA ASP A 32 14.13 5.26 -3.50
C ASP A 32 12.61 5.37 -3.41
N ALA A 33 11.92 5.38 -4.56
CA ALA A 33 10.47 5.39 -4.63
C ALA A 33 9.88 4.04 -4.18
N VAL A 34 10.48 2.93 -4.59
CA VAL A 34 10.12 1.57 -4.12
C VAL A 34 10.25 1.50 -2.59
N THR A 35 11.33 2.02 -2.03
CA THR A 35 11.53 2.08 -0.57
C THR A 35 10.42 2.86 0.13
N GLY A 36 10.01 4.01 -0.42
CA GLY A 36 8.91 4.80 0.13
C GLY A 36 7.55 4.09 0.05
N LEU A 37 7.32 3.28 -0.98
CA LEU A 37 6.05 2.59 -1.21
C LEU A 37 5.96 1.25 -0.45
N SER A 38 6.84 0.29 -0.79
CA SER A 38 6.82 -1.07 -0.25
C SER A 38 7.73 -1.25 0.95
N GLY A 39 8.86 -0.54 1.03
CA GLY A 39 9.76 -0.60 2.18
C GLY A 39 9.13 -0.03 3.46
N SER A 40 8.50 1.14 3.33
CA SER A 40 7.71 1.77 4.41
C SER A 40 6.28 1.22 4.51
N GLY A 41 5.83 0.48 3.48
CA GLY A 41 4.48 -0.10 3.36
C GLY A 41 3.97 -0.83 4.61
N PRO A 42 4.76 -1.72 5.25
CA PRO A 42 4.35 -2.43 6.46
C PRO A 42 4.00 -1.50 7.63
N ALA A 43 4.61 -0.33 7.75
CA ALA A 43 4.27 0.65 8.80
C ALA A 43 2.89 1.28 8.59
N TYR A 44 2.36 1.25 7.36
CA TYR A 44 1.00 1.69 7.06
C TYR A 44 -0.07 0.75 7.64
N VAL A 45 0.31 -0.36 8.28
CA VAL A 45 -0.58 -1.16 9.15
C VAL A 45 -1.21 -0.31 10.27
N SER A 46 -0.65 0.85 10.60
CA SER A 46 -1.29 1.88 11.44
C SER A 46 -2.71 2.27 10.98
N ALA A 47 -3.04 2.12 9.69
CA ALA A 47 -4.42 2.25 9.21
C ALA A 47 -5.37 1.20 9.81
N VAL A 48 -4.91 -0.03 10.03
CA VAL A 48 -5.67 -1.08 10.73
C VAL A 48 -5.91 -0.70 12.18
N GLU A 49 -4.92 -0.11 12.84
CA GLU A 49 -5.05 0.38 14.21
C GLU A 49 -6.13 1.48 14.30
N ALA A 50 -6.10 2.46 13.39
CA ALA A 50 -7.11 3.51 13.32
C ALA A 50 -8.52 2.96 13.02
N LEU A 51 -8.64 1.98 12.11
CA LEU A 51 -9.90 1.29 11.84
C LEU A 51 -10.40 0.53 13.07
N ALA A 52 -9.50 -0.10 13.83
CA ALA A 52 -9.84 -0.83 15.04
C ALA A 52 -10.31 0.12 16.15
N ASP A 53 -9.66 1.27 16.33
CA ASP A 53 -10.10 2.33 17.25
C ASP A 53 -11.50 2.83 16.88
N GLY A 54 -11.74 3.09 15.58
CA GLY A 54 -13.06 3.44 15.07
C GLY A 54 -14.11 2.37 15.35
N GLY A 55 -13.78 1.09 15.13
CA GLY A 55 -14.65 -0.04 15.44
C GLY A 55 -14.99 -0.13 16.92
N VAL A 56 -14.00 0.06 17.81
CA VAL A 56 -14.21 0.10 19.26
C VAL A 56 -15.10 1.27 19.67
N LYS A 57 -14.90 2.45 19.08
CA LYS A 57 -15.77 3.62 19.29
C LYS A 57 -17.23 3.32 18.91
N MET A 58 -17.44 2.45 17.93
CA MET A 58 -18.78 1.99 17.52
C MET A 58 -19.27 0.73 18.27
N GLY A 59 -18.54 0.28 19.29
CA GLY A 59 -18.96 -0.79 20.21
C GLY A 59 -18.37 -2.18 19.94
N LEU A 60 -17.43 -2.32 18.99
CA LEU A 60 -16.79 -3.61 18.74
C LEU A 60 -15.74 -3.96 19.81
N PRO A 61 -15.60 -5.25 20.20
CA PRO A 61 -14.46 -5.70 20.97
C PRO A 61 -13.15 -5.46 20.22
N ARG A 62 -12.12 -4.93 20.91
CA ARG A 62 -10.81 -4.57 20.31
C ARG A 62 -10.23 -5.65 19.41
N ARG A 63 -10.15 -6.89 19.91
CA ARG A 63 -9.58 -8.03 19.16
C ARG A 63 -10.36 -8.33 17.88
N LEU A 64 -11.68 -8.19 17.92
CA LEU A 64 -12.53 -8.38 16.74
C LEU A 64 -12.33 -7.24 15.74
N ALA A 65 -12.30 -5.99 16.21
CA ALA A 65 -12.10 -4.81 15.36
C ALA A 65 -10.78 -4.87 14.59
N ILE A 66 -9.67 -5.23 15.25
CA ILE A 66 -8.36 -5.45 14.60
C ILE A 66 -8.47 -6.50 13.50
N ARG A 67 -9.07 -7.67 13.81
CA ARG A 67 -9.17 -8.77 12.86
C ARG A 67 -10.02 -8.42 11.64
N LEU A 68 -11.15 -7.74 11.86
CA LEU A 68 -12.02 -7.29 10.77
C LEU A 68 -11.34 -6.23 9.91
N GLY A 69 -10.67 -5.24 10.51
CA GLY A 69 -9.92 -4.21 9.77
C GLY A 69 -8.80 -4.79 8.91
N ALA A 70 -7.99 -5.68 9.48
CA ALA A 70 -6.92 -6.36 8.75
C ALA A 70 -7.47 -7.21 7.59
N GLN A 71 -8.53 -7.99 7.84
CA GLN A 71 -9.15 -8.84 6.82
C GLN A 71 -9.79 -8.03 5.70
N ALA A 72 -10.40 -6.88 6.02
CA ALA A 72 -11.00 -6.00 5.03
C ALA A 72 -9.95 -5.42 4.08
N LEU A 73 -8.82 -4.94 4.60
CA LEU A 73 -7.72 -4.44 3.77
C LEU A 73 -7.07 -5.55 2.94
N LEU A 74 -6.86 -6.73 3.52
CA LEU A 74 -6.36 -7.90 2.79
C LEU A 74 -7.31 -8.29 1.64
N GLY A 75 -8.62 -8.30 1.90
CA GLY A 75 -9.63 -8.59 0.88
C GLY A 75 -9.62 -7.56 -0.25
N ALA A 76 -9.57 -6.27 0.09
CA ALA A 76 -9.49 -5.20 -0.90
C ALA A 76 -8.22 -5.30 -1.77
N ALA A 77 -7.07 -5.61 -1.17
CA ALA A 77 -5.82 -5.82 -1.90
C ALA A 77 -5.92 -7.02 -2.84
N LYS A 78 -6.46 -8.15 -2.38
CA LYS A 78 -6.68 -9.33 -3.22
C LYS A 78 -7.62 -9.06 -4.39
N MET A 79 -8.73 -8.37 -4.16
CA MET A 79 -9.66 -7.97 -5.23
C MET A 79 -8.98 -7.11 -6.29
N LEU A 80 -8.00 -6.29 -5.90
CA LEU A 80 -7.21 -5.51 -6.86
C LEU A 80 -6.21 -6.37 -7.62
N PHE A 81 -5.53 -7.31 -6.97
CA PHE A 81 -4.60 -8.22 -7.65
C PHE A 81 -5.30 -9.20 -8.61
N ASP A 82 -6.49 -9.66 -8.24
CA ASP A 82 -7.28 -10.61 -9.03
C ASP A 82 -8.05 -9.92 -10.18
N SER A 83 -7.96 -8.59 -10.29
CA SER A 83 -8.75 -7.78 -11.23
C SER A 83 -7.85 -6.92 -12.10
N GLU A 84 -8.17 -6.81 -13.40
CA GLU A 84 -7.54 -5.85 -14.31
C GLU A 84 -8.19 -4.44 -14.21
N GLN A 85 -9.10 -4.24 -13.26
CA GLN A 85 -9.84 -2.98 -13.13
C GLN A 85 -9.03 -1.92 -12.39
N HIS A 86 -9.23 -0.67 -12.80
CA HIS A 86 -8.69 0.48 -12.07
C HIS A 86 -9.22 0.52 -10.62
N PRO A 87 -8.40 0.88 -9.60
CA PRO A 87 -8.84 0.95 -8.20
C PRO A 87 -10.07 1.85 -7.96
N GLY A 88 -10.22 2.90 -8.77
CA GLY A 88 -11.40 3.77 -8.75
C GLY A 88 -12.68 3.03 -9.12
N GLN A 89 -12.63 2.10 -10.07
CA GLN A 89 -13.77 1.27 -10.44
C GLN A 89 -14.10 0.28 -9.32
N LEU A 90 -13.09 -0.33 -8.70
CA LEU A 90 -13.30 -1.22 -7.55
C LEU A 90 -13.98 -0.47 -6.39
N LYS A 91 -13.57 0.77 -6.12
CA LYS A 91 -14.21 1.67 -5.16
C LYS A 91 -15.68 1.93 -5.52
N ASP A 92 -15.99 2.17 -6.79
CA ASP A 92 -17.37 2.41 -7.23
C ASP A 92 -18.24 1.14 -7.13
N ASN A 93 -17.67 -0.04 -7.44
CA ASN A 93 -18.36 -1.32 -7.35
C ASN A 93 -18.81 -1.68 -5.92
N VAL A 94 -18.11 -1.18 -4.89
CA VAL A 94 -18.49 -1.39 -3.47
C VAL A 94 -19.36 -0.25 -2.90
N CYS A 95 -19.64 0.78 -3.69
CA CYS A 95 -20.44 1.94 -3.28
C CYS A 95 -21.82 1.90 -3.91
N SER A 96 -22.83 1.50 -3.14
CA SER A 96 -24.22 1.68 -3.56
C SER A 96 -24.64 3.16 -3.47
N PRO A 97 -25.49 3.65 -4.39
CA PRO A 97 -26.06 5.00 -4.29
C PRO A 97 -26.72 5.24 -2.92
N GLY A 98 -26.32 6.32 -2.24
CA GLY A 98 -26.82 6.68 -0.89
C GLY A 98 -26.41 5.73 0.24
N GLY A 99 -25.54 4.74 0.00
CA GLY A 99 -25.15 3.73 0.99
C GLY A 99 -24.18 4.23 2.06
N ALA A 100 -23.88 3.37 3.04
CA ALA A 100 -22.95 3.69 4.13
C ALA A 100 -21.52 3.97 3.61
N THR A 101 -21.04 3.19 2.63
CA THR A 101 -19.68 3.30 2.10
C THR A 101 -19.39 4.66 1.47
N ILE A 102 -20.33 5.21 0.69
CA ILE A 102 -20.11 6.50 0.02
C ILE A 102 -20.05 7.67 1.02
N HIS A 103 -20.79 7.58 2.13
CA HIS A 103 -20.70 8.56 3.22
C HIS A 103 -19.37 8.47 3.97
N ALA A 104 -18.87 7.25 4.21
CA ALA A 104 -17.55 7.06 4.80
C ALA A 104 -16.44 7.63 3.91
N LEU A 105 -16.51 7.35 2.59
CA LEU A 105 -15.59 7.92 1.61
C LEU A 105 -15.64 9.45 1.59
N HIS A 106 -16.83 10.05 1.66
CA HIS A 106 -16.95 11.50 1.71
C HIS A 106 -16.14 12.10 2.87
N VAL A 107 -16.25 11.52 4.08
CA VAL A 107 -15.47 11.97 5.24
C VAL A 107 -13.95 11.77 5.04
N MET A 108 -13.54 10.64 4.46
CA MET A 108 -12.13 10.38 4.15
C MET A 108 -11.56 11.41 3.16
N GLU A 109 -12.31 11.73 2.11
CA GLU A 109 -11.90 12.74 1.12
C GLU A 109 -11.89 14.15 1.74
N SER A 110 -12.88 14.50 2.57
CA SER A 110 -12.88 15.78 3.31
C SER A 110 -11.69 15.92 4.26
N GLY A 111 -11.19 14.81 4.79
CA GLY A 111 -9.98 14.78 5.63
C GLY A 111 -8.67 14.77 4.84
N GLY A 112 -8.70 14.80 3.50
CA GLY A 112 -7.50 14.77 2.68
C GLY A 112 -6.75 13.43 2.72
N PHE A 113 -7.46 12.32 2.92
CA PHE A 113 -6.85 10.98 3.08
C PHE A 113 -5.84 10.64 1.98
N ARG A 114 -6.18 10.88 0.71
CA ARG A 114 -5.27 10.62 -0.42
C ARG A 114 -4.01 11.47 -0.36
N ALA A 115 -4.16 12.76 -0.02
CA ALA A 115 -3.05 13.68 0.08
C ALA A 115 -2.07 13.23 1.19
N LEU A 116 -2.59 12.75 2.32
CA LEU A 116 -1.75 12.24 3.41
C LEU A 116 -0.90 11.04 2.97
N LEU A 117 -1.47 10.09 2.22
CA LEU A 117 -0.73 8.93 1.72
C LEU A 117 0.38 9.34 0.74
N ILE A 118 0.07 10.25 -0.19
CA ILE A 118 1.04 10.78 -1.17
C ILE A 118 2.19 11.48 -0.43
N ASN A 119 1.87 12.36 0.52
CA ASN A 119 2.86 13.11 1.29
C ASN A 119 3.72 12.18 2.16
N ALA A 120 3.15 11.11 2.73
CA ALA A 120 3.90 10.14 3.51
C ALA A 120 4.94 9.40 2.66
N LEU A 121 4.55 8.96 1.45
CA LEU A 121 5.45 8.31 0.51
C LEU A 121 6.55 9.27 0.05
N GLU A 122 6.18 10.51 -0.33
CA GLU A 122 7.12 11.54 -0.74
C GLU A 122 8.15 11.81 0.37
N ALA A 123 7.69 11.99 1.61
CA ALA A 123 8.58 12.20 2.75
C ALA A 123 9.56 11.04 2.95
N SER A 124 9.08 9.80 2.82
CA SER A 124 9.93 8.61 2.89
C SER A 124 10.99 8.59 1.78
N CYS A 125 10.60 8.82 0.53
CA CYS A 125 11.50 8.83 -0.63
C CYS A 125 12.55 9.96 -0.52
N ILE A 126 12.14 11.18 -0.14
CA ILE A 126 13.07 12.30 0.09
C ILE A 126 14.06 11.97 1.21
N ARG A 127 13.62 11.31 2.29
CA ARG A 127 14.50 10.93 3.39
C ARG A 127 15.54 9.90 2.93
N THR A 128 15.14 8.89 2.16
CA THR A 128 16.04 7.88 1.62
C THR A 128 17.12 8.50 0.76
N ARG A 129 16.76 9.37 -0.20
CA ARG A 129 17.71 10.15 -1.02
C ARG A 129 18.75 10.90 -0.18
N LYS A 130 18.30 11.59 0.88
CA LYS A 130 19.19 12.33 1.79
C LYS A 130 20.14 11.41 2.56
N CYS A 131 19.75 10.18 2.89
CA CYS A 131 20.64 9.23 3.58
C CYS A 131 21.78 8.74 2.67
N PHE A 132 21.53 8.58 1.37
CA PHE A 132 22.55 8.15 0.42
C PHE A 132 23.55 9.26 0.09
N LEU A 133 23.12 10.52 0.04
CA LEU A 133 24.00 11.68 -0.24
C LEU A 133 24.92 12.11 0.91
N VAL A 134 24.77 11.54 2.13
CA VAL A 134 25.57 11.89 3.31
C VAL A 134 26.69 10.87 3.56
N LYS A 135 26.88 9.90 2.66
CA LYS A 135 27.89 8.83 2.79
C LYS A 135 29.19 9.06 2.00
N ASP A 136 29.30 10.18 1.29
CA ASP A 136 30.52 10.64 0.62
C ASP A 136 31.12 11.87 1.35
#